data_AF-A0A534R3W7-F1
#
_entry.id   AF-A0A534R3W7-F1
#
_cell.length_a   1.000
_cell.length_b   1.000
_cell.length_c   1.000
_cell.angle_alpha   90.00
_cell.angle_beta   90.00
_cell.angle_gamma   90.00
#
_symmetry.space_group_name_H-M   'P 1'
#
loop_
_entity.id
_entity.type
_entity.pdbx_description
1 polymer ?
#
loop_
_entity_poly.entity_id
_entity_poly.type
_entity_poly.pdbx_seq_one_letter_code
_entity_poly.pdbx_strand_id
1 'polypeptide(L)'
;MTVDDADDFVAFQDVRVIRSTAPALLCGIRDKRVWLSRAHISGKLWCTGDRGTLFIRRWVARDRRLIDPQEPDAVPLPEQSISQRRFPGRLRMVRADRNTSQR
;
A
#
# COMPACT_ATOMS: atom_id res chain seq x y z
N MET A 1 1.69 -25.04 6.69
CA MET A 1 1.41 -24.78 5.26
C MET A 1 0.57 -23.53 5.24
N THR A 2 1.19 -22.36 5.04
CA THR A 2 0.49 -21.08 5.00
C THR A 2 -0.34 -21.04 3.73
N VAL A 3 -1.67 -20.95 3.89
CA VAL A 3 -2.58 -20.56 2.81
C VAL A 3 -2.41 -19.05 2.56
N ASP A 4 -1.21 -18.71 2.11
CA ASP A 4 -0.78 -17.36 1.76
C ASP A 4 -1.37 -17.02 0.38
N ASP A 5 -1.86 -15.78 0.20
CA ASP A 5 -2.29 -15.19 -1.08
C ASP A 5 -3.66 -15.59 -1.68
N ALA A 6 -4.61 -16.03 -0.83
CA ALA A 6 -6.02 -15.99 -1.20
C ALA A 6 -6.57 -14.55 -1.12
N ASP A 7 -6.48 -13.86 -2.26
CA ASP A 7 -7.46 -12.86 -2.72
C ASP A 7 -7.43 -11.44 -2.12
N ASP A 8 -6.25 -10.84 -1.93
CA ASP A 8 -6.21 -9.37 -1.78
C ASP A 8 -6.23 -8.69 -3.16
N PHE A 9 -7.42 -8.35 -3.63
CA PHE A 9 -7.61 -7.46 -4.76
C PHE A 9 -7.74 -6.01 -4.28
N VAL A 10 -7.00 -5.11 -4.93
CA VAL A 10 -7.12 -3.67 -4.71
C VAL A 10 -7.96 -3.08 -5.83
N ALA A 11 -8.96 -2.29 -5.46
CA ALA A 11 -9.82 -1.58 -6.39
C ALA A 11 -9.14 -0.30 -6.89
N PHE A 12 -9.08 -0.15 -8.21
CA PHE A 12 -8.63 1.07 -8.88
C PHE A 12 -9.81 1.68 -9.63
N GLN A 13 -10.10 2.95 -9.34
CA GLN A 13 -11.13 3.73 -10.03
C GLN A 13 -10.54 4.46 -11.24
N ASP A 14 -11.41 4.89 -12.15
CA ASP A 14 -11.05 5.61 -13.38
C ASP A 14 -9.98 4.89 -14.24
N VAL A 15 -10.07 3.57 -14.31
CA VAL A 15 -9.21 2.75 -15.16
C VAL A 15 -9.73 2.77 -16.58
N ARG A 16 -8.86 3.09 -17.54
CA ARG A 16 -9.17 3.08 -18.97
C ARG A 16 -8.45 1.95 -19.68
N VAL A 17 -9.16 1.12 -20.44
CA VAL A 17 -8.53 0.13 -21.33
C VAL A 17 -8.06 0.82 -22.61
N ILE A 18 -6.75 0.88 -22.82
CA ILE A 18 -6.10 1.48 -23.98
C ILE A 18 -5.95 0.46 -25.12
N ARG A 19 -5.62 -0.79 -24.78
CA ARG A 19 -5.57 -1.92 -25.73
C ARG A 19 -6.02 -3.20 -25.04
N SER A 20 -6.68 -4.07 -25.79
CA SER A 20 -7.07 -5.40 -25.37
C SER A 20 -6.43 -6.44 -26.30
N THR A 21 -5.69 -7.39 -25.73
CA THR A 21 -5.22 -8.59 -26.45
C THR A 21 -5.99 -9.81 -25.93
N ALA A 22 -5.67 -11.04 -26.33
CA ALA A 22 -6.29 -12.23 -25.72
C ALA A 22 -5.79 -12.50 -24.28
N PRO A 23 -4.49 -12.44 -23.94
CA PRO A 23 -4.02 -12.73 -22.58
C PRO A 23 -3.99 -11.52 -21.63
N ALA A 24 -3.95 -10.28 -22.15
CA ALA A 24 -3.69 -9.11 -21.33
C ALA A 24 -4.46 -7.85 -21.79
N LEU A 25 -4.55 -6.88 -20.89
CA LEU A 25 -5.08 -5.55 -21.12
C LEU A 25 -3.99 -4.51 -20.86
N LEU A 26 -3.86 -3.52 -21.75
CA LEU A 26 -3.10 -2.31 -21.48
C LEU A 26 -4.06 -1.30 -20.86
N CYS A 27 -3.91 -1.05 -19.57
CA CYS A 27 -4.74 -0.13 -18.82
C CYS A 27 -4.00 1.17 -18.54
N GLY A 28 -4.69 2.30 -18.68
CA GLY A 28 -4.33 3.57 -18.08
C GLY A 28 -4.91 3.64 -16.68
N ILE A 29 -4.07 3.82 -15.67
CA ILE A 29 -4.44 3.94 -14.26
C ILE A 29 -3.74 5.17 -13.72
N ARG A 30 -4.50 6.19 -13.32
CA ARG A 30 -3.95 7.54 -13.04
C ARG A 30 -3.11 7.99 -14.24
N ASP A 31 -1.84 8.36 -14.02
CA ASP A 31 -0.90 8.79 -15.06
C ASP A 31 -0.03 7.66 -15.63
N LYS A 32 -0.30 6.40 -15.26
CA LYS A 32 0.53 5.24 -15.64
C LYS A 32 -0.17 4.37 -16.67
N ARG A 33 0.61 3.79 -17.58
CA ARG A 33 0.16 2.76 -18.53
C ARG A 33 0.76 1.43 -18.16
N VAL A 34 -0.07 0.43 -17.91
CA VAL A 34 0.36 -0.86 -17.35
C VAL A 34 -0.31 -2.01 -18.08
N TRP A 35 0.51 -2.99 -18.49
CA TRP A 35 0.01 -4.26 -19.03
C TRP A 35 -0.38 -5.22 -17.91
N LEU A 36 -1.66 -5.59 -17.84
CA LEU A 36 -2.19 -6.48 -16.82
C LEU A 36 -2.67 -7.78 -17.45
N SER A 37 -2.23 -8.91 -16.91
CA SER A 37 -2.73 -10.23 -17.31
C SER A 37 -4.17 -10.40 -16.84
N ARG A 38 -5.03 -10.97 -17.69
CA ARG A 38 -6.42 -11.31 -17.33
C ARG A 38 -6.53 -12.25 -16.13
N ALA A 39 -5.51 -13.07 -15.88
CA ALA A 39 -5.49 -14.00 -14.75
C ALA A 39 -5.32 -13.29 -13.38
N HIS A 40 -4.86 -12.04 -13.36
CA HIS A 40 -4.56 -11.31 -12.12
C HIS A 40 -5.45 -10.08 -11.91
N ILE A 41 -6.48 -9.93 -12.73
CA ILE A 41 -7.43 -8.82 -12.67
C ILE A 41 -8.85 -9.36 -12.64
N SER A 42 -9.73 -8.62 -11.98
CA SER A 42 -11.17 -8.89 -11.95
C SER A 42 -11.91 -7.58 -12.25
N GLY A 43 -13.10 -7.68 -12.85
CA GLY A 43 -13.91 -6.52 -13.21
C GLY A 43 -14.63 -6.67 -14.54
N LYS A 44 -15.30 -5.60 -14.98
CA LYS A 44 -16.11 -5.57 -16.20
C LYS A 44 -15.41 -4.89 -17.39
N LEU A 45 -14.13 -4.52 -17.25
CA LEU A 45 -13.36 -3.86 -18.29
C LEU A 45 -12.66 -4.92 -19.14
N TRP A 46 -13.05 -5.05 -20.41
CA TRP A 46 -12.57 -6.13 -21.29
C TRP A 46 -12.12 -5.63 -22.66
N CYS A 47 -12.76 -4.56 -23.13
CA CYS A 47 -12.61 -4.03 -24.48
C CYS A 47 -11.83 -2.73 -24.49
N THR A 48 -11.12 -2.49 -25.59
CA THR A 48 -10.45 -1.21 -25.83
C THR A 48 -11.49 -0.08 -25.79
N GLY A 49 -11.24 0.94 -24.96
CA GLY A 49 -12.15 2.08 -24.78
C GLY A 49 -12.95 2.03 -23.48
N ASP A 50 -13.08 0.86 -22.85
CA ASP A 50 -13.80 0.72 -21.59
C ASP A 50 -13.18 1.61 -20.50
N ARG A 51 -14.05 2.15 -19.62
CA ARG A 51 -13.65 2.94 -18.45
C ARG A 51 -14.45 2.52 -17.23
N GLY A 52 -13.80 2.50 -16.07
CA GLY A 52 -14.48 2.21 -14.81
C GLY A 52 -13.54 1.67 -13.74
N THR A 53 -14.06 0.79 -12.90
CA THR A 53 -13.30 0.19 -11.80
C THR A 53 -12.68 -1.13 -12.21
N LEU A 54 -11.39 -1.32 -11.91
CA LEU A 54 -10.66 -2.58 -12.09
C LEU A 54 -10.12 -3.06 -10.75
N PHE A 55 -10.27 -4.35 -10.48
CA PHE A 55 -9.67 -5.01 -9.33
C PHE A 55 -8.38 -5.68 -9.78
N ILE A 56 -7.27 -5.41 -9.09
CA ILE A 56 -5.94 -5.94 -9.43
C ILE A 56 -5.37 -6.62 -8.20
N ARG A 57 -4.77 -7.81 -8.34
CA ARG A 57 -4.08 -8.48 -7.23
C ARG A 57 -3.04 -7.55 -6.58
N ARG A 58 -3.02 -7.48 -5.25
CA ARG A 58 -2.16 -6.59 -4.46
C ARG A 58 -0.68 -6.74 -4.82
N TRP A 59 -0.19 -7.97 -5.01
CA TRP A 59 1.20 -8.20 -5.42
C TRP A 59 1.51 -7.61 -6.81
N VAL A 60 0.58 -7.70 -7.78
CA VAL A 60 0.74 -7.08 -9.10
C VAL A 60 0.71 -5.56 -8.97
N ALA A 61 -0.18 -5.03 -8.14
CA ALA A 61 -0.25 -3.61 -7.88
C ALA A 61 1.05 -3.07 -7.26
N ARG A 62 1.70 -3.82 -6.36
CA ARG A 62 3.03 -3.49 -5.81
C ARG A 62 4.14 -3.58 -6.86
N ASP A 63 4.21 -4.68 -7.61
CA ASP A 63 5.18 -4.88 -8.69
C ASP A 63 5.15 -3.71 -9.69
N ARG A 64 3.95 -3.26 -10.04
CA ARG A 64 3.73 -2.15 -10.97
C ARG A 64 3.73 -0.77 -10.33
N ARG A 65 4.04 -0.69 -9.03
CA ARG A 65 4.08 0.55 -8.25
C ARG A 65 2.79 1.37 -8.41
N LEU A 66 1.65 0.68 -8.46
CA LEU A 66 0.32 1.26 -8.52
C LEU A 66 -0.18 1.64 -7.13
N ILE A 67 0.25 0.87 -6.12
CA ILE A 67 0.17 1.19 -4.71
C ILE A 67 1.58 1.36 -4.16
N ASP A 68 1.71 2.18 -3.13
CA ASP A 68 2.96 2.32 -2.40
C ASP A 68 3.34 0.99 -1.71
N PRO A 69 4.64 0.71 -1.55
CA PRO A 69 5.11 -0.49 -0.85
C PRO A 69 4.72 -0.52 0.64
N GLN A 70 4.12 0.54 1.17
CA GLN A 70 3.64 0.65 2.54
C GLN A 70 2.18 1.10 2.51
N GLU A 71 1.30 0.19 2.91
CA GLU A 71 -0.02 0.40 3.54
C GLU A 71 -0.62 -1.01 3.72
N PRO A 72 -0.23 -1.74 4.77
CA PRO A 72 -1.09 -2.76 5.34
C PRO A 72 -2.21 -2.03 6.08
N ASP A 73 -3.46 -2.23 5.63
CA ASP A 73 -4.69 -1.89 6.35
C ASP A 73 -4.71 -0.57 7.13
N ALA A 74 -5.04 0.53 6.44
CA ALA A 74 -5.73 1.62 7.09
C ALA A 74 -7.14 1.15 7.49
N VAL A 75 -7.24 0.48 8.63
CA VAL A 75 -8.48 0.43 9.40
C VAL A 75 -8.81 1.89 9.74
N PRO A 76 -9.97 2.44 9.33
CA PRO A 76 -10.35 3.78 9.74
C PRO A 76 -10.68 3.73 11.24
N LEU A 77 -9.68 3.99 12.09
CA LEU A 77 -9.90 4.35 13.47
C LEU A 77 -10.58 5.73 13.47
N PRO A 78 -11.70 5.91 14.18
CA PRO A 78 -12.42 7.17 14.19
C PRO A 78 -11.53 8.26 14.78
N GLU A 79 -11.53 9.41 14.12
CA GLU A 79 -10.83 10.61 14.53
C GLU A 79 -11.14 10.95 16.00
N GLN A 80 -10.09 11.01 16.82
CA GLN A 80 -10.08 11.81 18.05
C GLN A 80 -8.88 12.75 18.02
N SER A 81 -9.04 13.78 17.20
CA SER A 81 -8.98 15.18 17.60
C SER A 81 -8.09 15.56 18.82
N ILE A 82 -7.08 16.37 18.50
CA ILE A 82 -6.47 17.47 19.28
C ILE A 82 -5.66 17.09 20.54
N SER A 83 -4.33 17.26 20.48
CA SER A 83 -3.66 18.50 20.94
C SER A 83 -2.24 18.23 21.49
N GLN A 84 -1.34 19.18 21.20
CA GLN A 84 -0.08 19.45 21.90
C GLN A 84 1.20 18.70 21.46
N ARG A 85 1.69 19.16 20.30
CA ARG A 85 3.02 19.79 20.14
C ARG A 85 4.07 19.59 21.24
N ARG A 86 5.24 19.14 20.76
CA ARG A 86 6.63 19.40 21.21
C ARG A 86 7.17 18.56 22.38
N PHE A 87 7.89 17.50 22.01
CA PHE A 87 9.09 17.09 22.73
C PHE A 87 10.14 18.21 22.66
N PRO A 88 10.90 18.47 23.73
CA PRO A 88 12.27 17.98 23.73
C PRO A 88 12.69 17.38 25.08
N GLY A 89 13.64 16.44 25.01
CA GLY A 89 13.97 15.52 26.08
C GLY A 89 14.76 16.10 27.26
N ARG A 90 14.95 15.23 28.25
CA ARG A 90 16.10 15.30 29.16
C ARG A 90 16.36 13.91 29.74
N LEU A 91 17.24 13.15 29.09
CA LEU A 91 17.83 11.96 29.71
C LEU A 91 18.78 12.43 30.81
N ARG A 92 18.53 12.02 32.05
CA ARG A 92 19.37 12.29 33.21
C ARG A 92 20.45 11.22 33.28
N MET A 93 21.71 11.62 33.10
CA MET A 93 22.88 10.78 33.35
C MET A 93 23.13 10.74 34.86
N VAL A 94 23.16 9.55 35.45
CA VAL A 94 23.55 9.34 36.86
C VAL A 94 25.00 8.88 36.90
N ARG A 95 25.86 9.64 37.60
CA ARG A 95 27.22 9.20 37.90
C ARG A 95 27.16 8.25 39.10
N ALA A 96 27.73 7.06 38.94
CA ALA A 96 27.98 6.12 40.01
C ALA A 96 29.15 6.63 40.85
N ASP A 97 28.92 6.93 42.12
CA ASP A 97 29.98 7.21 43.08
C ASP A 97 30.39 5.89 43.74
N ARG A 98 31.67 5.55 43.57
CA ARG A 98 32.34 4.47 44.29
C ARG A 98 33.52 5.12 44.96
N ASN A 99 33.43 5.42 46.25
CA ASN A 99 34.62 5.68 47.04
C ASN A 99 34.73 4.75 48.25
N THR A 100 35.76 3.93 48.14
CA THR A 100 36.40 3.10 49.13
C THR A 100 37.08 3.94 50.22
N SER A 101 36.82 3.55 51.46
CA SER A 101 37.81 3.35 52.54
C SER A 101 38.49 4.54 53.23
N GLN A 102 38.30 4.53 54.55
CA GLN A 102 39.30 4.68 55.62
C GLN A 102 39.94 6.05 55.88
N ARG A 103 39.63 6.62 57.05
CA ARG A 103 40.58 6.67 58.19
C ARG A 103 39.86 6.98 59.50
#